data_AF-A0AAV2CDP7-F1
#
_entry.id   AF-A0AAV2CDP7-F1
#
_cell.length_a   1.000
_cell.length_b   1.000
_cell.length_c   1.000
_cell.angle_alpha   90.00
_cell.angle_beta   90.00
_cell.angle_gamma   90.00
#
_symmetry.space_group_name_H-M   'P 1'
#
loop_
_entity.id
_entity.type
_entity.pdbx_description
1 polymer ?
#
loop_
_entity_poly.entity_id
_entity_poly.type
_entity_poly.pdbx_seq_one_letter_code
_entity_poly.pdbx_strand_id
1 'polypeptide(L)'
;MAAAKDDGGLGMRDLVGFNTALLAKQMWRLYQREDYLISRILRAKYHNKESILEARVGHQPSFIWRSLLSAQEFLNEGLRWRIGNGSSVRIWGDKWLPTEVVSYVESAPRGLPVDSTVRELICEDEERWDVNLLENCFPSETVSSPRSRGVRPVNMGSNYNG
;
A
#
# COMPACT_ATOMS: atom_id res chain seq x y z
N MET A 1 7.59 -33.04 -12.00
CA MET A 1 8.64 -32.08 -11.59
C MET A 1 9.28 -31.53 -12.85
N ALA A 2 9.41 -30.22 -12.99
CA ALA A 2 10.00 -29.60 -14.19
C ALA A 2 11.53 -29.64 -14.09
N ALA A 3 12.21 -30.13 -15.12
CA ALA A 3 13.67 -30.29 -15.18
C ALA A 3 14.40 -28.93 -15.34
N ALA A 4 15.70 -28.92 -15.03
CA ALA A 4 16.56 -27.74 -15.18
C ALA A 4 16.72 -27.33 -16.65
N LYS A 5 17.05 -26.06 -16.89
CA LYS A 5 17.14 -25.47 -18.24
C LYS A 5 18.21 -26.15 -19.11
N ASP A 6 19.23 -26.71 -18.47
CA ASP A 6 20.33 -27.43 -19.12
C ASP A 6 19.90 -28.84 -19.61
N ASP A 7 18.78 -29.37 -19.12
CA ASP A 7 18.16 -30.64 -19.53
C ASP A 7 16.97 -30.44 -20.48
N GLY A 8 16.83 -29.26 -21.11
CA GLY A 8 15.73 -28.98 -22.03
C GLY A 8 14.38 -28.66 -21.35
N GLY A 9 14.39 -28.35 -20.04
CA GLY A 9 13.24 -27.84 -19.32
C GLY A 9 12.95 -26.35 -19.60
N LEU A 10 11.68 -25.93 -19.46
CA LEU A 10 11.19 -24.56 -19.76
C LEU A 10 11.87 -23.42 -19.00
N GLY A 11 12.76 -23.70 -18.03
CA GLY A 11 13.53 -22.68 -17.32
C GLY A 11 12.69 -21.75 -16.43
N MET A 12 11.44 -22.10 -16.13
CA MET A 12 10.61 -21.35 -15.19
C MET A 12 11.05 -21.67 -13.76
N ARG A 13 12.01 -20.91 -13.27
CA ARG A 13 12.70 -21.17 -11.99
C ARG A 13 11.85 -20.81 -10.75
N ASP A 14 10.71 -20.15 -10.93
CA ASP A 14 9.71 -19.95 -9.88
C ASP A 14 8.29 -19.67 -10.43
N LEU A 15 7.54 -20.73 -10.74
CA LEU A 15 6.13 -20.64 -11.13
C LEU A 15 5.23 -20.14 -9.99
N VAL A 16 5.63 -20.43 -8.75
CA VAL A 16 4.84 -20.07 -7.56
C VAL A 16 4.90 -18.57 -7.36
N GLY A 17 6.11 -17.99 -7.32
CA GLY A 17 6.30 -16.55 -7.22
C GLY A 17 5.69 -15.78 -8.39
N PHE A 18 5.81 -16.30 -9.61
CA PHE A 18 5.16 -15.68 -10.78
C PHE A 18 3.63 -15.64 -10.64
N ASN A 19 3.02 -16.74 -10.22
CA ASN A 19 1.58 -16.80 -10.00
C ASN A 19 1.12 -15.89 -8.84
N THR A 20 1.88 -15.85 -7.74
CA THR A 20 1.61 -14.92 -6.62
C THR A 20 1.66 -13.47 -7.08
N ALA A 21 2.67 -13.08 -7.88
CA ALA A 21 2.78 -11.73 -8.43
C ALA A 21 1.60 -11.38 -9.35
N LEU A 22 1.14 -12.33 -10.18
CA LEU A 22 -0.04 -12.14 -11.02
C LEU A 22 -1.30 -11.96 -10.19
N LEU A 23 -1.51 -12.79 -9.15
CA LEU A 23 -2.64 -12.67 -8.24
C LEU A 23 -2.63 -11.34 -7.50
N ALA A 24 -1.48 -10.92 -6.98
CA ALA A 24 -1.30 -9.61 -6.34
C ALA A 24 -1.65 -8.47 -7.30
N LYS A 25 -1.21 -8.56 -8.56
CA LYS A 25 -1.56 -7.58 -9.60
C LYS A 25 -3.06 -7.54 -9.89
N GLN A 26 -3.76 -8.68 -9.92
CA GLN A 26 -5.21 -8.70 -10.10
C GLN A 26 -5.92 -8.12 -8.87
N MET A 27 -5.49 -8.48 -7.67
CA MET A 27 -6.05 -7.95 -6.43
C MET A 27 -5.87 -6.43 -6.33
N TRP A 28 -4.71 -5.90 -6.72
CA TRP A 28 -4.46 -4.46 -6.83
C TRP A 28 -5.43 -3.76 -7.78
N ARG A 29 -5.74 -4.37 -8.93
CA ARG A 29 -6.73 -3.81 -9.87
C ARG A 29 -8.13 -3.78 -9.27
N LEU A 30 -8.53 -4.85 -8.58
CA LEU A 30 -9.83 -4.91 -7.89
C LEU A 30 -9.95 -3.85 -6.80
N TYR A 31 -8.85 -3.62 -6.06
CA TYR A 31 -8.76 -2.57 -5.04
C TYR A 31 -8.88 -1.16 -5.65
N GLN A 32 -8.18 -0.88 -6.76
CA GLN A 32 -8.18 0.44 -7.39
C GLN A 32 -9.43 0.75 -8.23
N ARG A 33 -10.16 -0.27 -8.67
CA ARG A 33 -11.32 -0.16 -9.56
C ARG A 33 -12.50 -0.92 -8.97
N GLU A 34 -13.11 -0.31 -7.96
CA GLU A 34 -14.31 -0.86 -7.32
C GLU A 34 -15.56 -0.79 -8.21
N ASP A 35 -15.53 -0.01 -9.29
CA ASP A 35 -16.61 0.21 -10.24
C ASP A 35 -16.82 -0.95 -11.23
N TYR A 36 -15.79 -1.77 -11.45
CA TYR A 36 -15.88 -2.94 -12.32
C TYR A 36 -16.93 -3.93 -11.80
N LEU A 37 -17.68 -4.54 -12.73
CA LEU A 37 -18.73 -5.50 -12.39
C LEU A 37 -18.21 -6.63 -11.48
N ILE A 38 -17.02 -7.16 -11.79
CA ILE A 38 -16.40 -8.21 -10.98
C ILE A 38 -16.05 -7.72 -9.57
N SER A 39 -15.54 -6.49 -9.42
CA SER A 39 -15.24 -5.88 -8.12
C SER A 39 -16.51 -5.74 -7.29
N ARG A 40 -17.60 -5.24 -7.88
CA ARG A 40 -18.92 -5.10 -7.23
C ARG A 40 -19.51 -6.45 -6.80
N ILE A 41 -19.41 -7.48 -7.65
CA ILE A 41 -19.87 -8.83 -7.33
C ILE A 41 -19.07 -9.41 -6.16
N LEU A 42 -17.73 -9.31 -6.21
CA LEU A 42 -16.87 -9.80 -5.14
C LEU A 42 -17.08 -9.03 -3.83
N ARG A 43 -17.33 -7.73 -3.90
CA ARG A 43 -17.69 -6.88 -2.76
C ARG A 43 -18.98 -7.34 -2.11
N ALA A 44 -20.05 -7.44 -2.89
CA ALA A 44 -21.34 -7.90 -2.40
C ALA A 44 -21.29 -9.32 -1.80
N LYS A 45 -20.47 -10.20 -2.39
CA LYS A 45 -20.38 -11.60 -1.95
C LYS A 45 -19.46 -11.83 -0.75
N TYR A 46 -18.31 -11.16 -0.69
CA TYR A 46 -17.24 -11.53 0.25
C TYR A 46 -16.79 -10.41 1.20
N HIS A 47 -16.94 -9.13 0.83
CA HIS A 47 -16.38 -8.02 1.61
C HIS A 47 -17.21 -6.74 1.48
N ASN A 48 -18.46 -6.78 1.93
CA ASN A 48 -19.44 -5.72 1.63
C ASN A 48 -19.03 -4.33 2.16
N LYS A 49 -18.56 -4.27 3.41
CA LYS A 49 -18.23 -3.03 4.15
C LYS A 49 -16.74 -2.80 4.37
N GLU A 50 -15.93 -3.83 4.20
CA GLU A 50 -14.50 -3.82 4.49
C GLU A 50 -13.70 -3.67 3.20
N SER A 51 -12.48 -3.16 3.29
CA SER A 51 -11.56 -3.13 2.16
C SER A 51 -11.25 -4.56 1.69
N ILE A 52 -11.07 -4.77 0.38
CA ILE A 52 -10.59 -6.07 -0.13
C ILE A 52 -9.21 -6.44 0.47
N LEU A 53 -8.43 -5.47 0.92
CA LEU A 53 -7.15 -5.67 1.60
C LEU A 53 -7.30 -6.19 3.04
N GLU A 54 -8.49 -6.06 3.63
CA GLU A 54 -8.84 -6.51 4.99
C GLU A 54 -9.80 -7.71 4.98
N ALA A 55 -10.27 -8.09 3.79
CA ALA A 55 -11.27 -9.11 3.61
C ALA A 55 -10.79 -10.49 4.08
N ARG A 56 -11.71 -11.26 4.68
CA ARG A 56 -11.45 -12.60 5.19
C ARG A 56 -11.99 -13.68 4.25
N VAL A 57 -11.49 -14.90 4.40
CA VAL A 57 -11.89 -16.05 3.60
C VAL A 57 -13.40 -16.34 3.70
N GLY A 58 -13.98 -16.19 4.90
CA GLY A 58 -15.41 -16.42 5.14
C GLY A 58 -15.81 -17.90 5.02
N HIS A 59 -17.12 -18.16 4.94
CA HIS A 59 -17.69 -19.50 4.81
C HIS A 59 -17.89 -19.89 3.33
N GLN A 60 -17.48 -21.10 2.95
CA GLN A 60 -17.59 -21.64 1.58
C GLN A 60 -17.06 -20.71 0.46
N PRO A 61 -15.79 -20.28 0.54
CA PRO A 61 -15.20 -19.44 -0.50
C PRO A 61 -15.05 -20.19 -1.83
N SER A 62 -15.28 -19.49 -2.94
CA SER A 62 -14.88 -19.99 -4.26
C SER A 62 -13.37 -20.18 -4.36
N PHE A 63 -12.92 -21.05 -5.26
CA PHE A 63 -11.49 -21.24 -5.53
C PHE A 63 -10.80 -19.90 -5.89
N ILE A 64 -11.39 -19.12 -6.79
CA ILE A 64 -10.87 -17.81 -7.21
C ILE A 64 -10.68 -16.87 -6.01
N TRP A 65 -11.65 -16.82 -5.10
CA TRP A 65 -11.56 -15.99 -3.90
C TRP A 65 -10.41 -16.40 -2.98
N ARG A 66 -10.22 -17.71 -2.76
CA ARG A 66 -9.07 -18.22 -1.98
C ARG A 66 -7.75 -17.83 -2.64
N SER A 67 -7.64 -17.96 -3.96
CA SER A 67 -6.43 -17.60 -4.70
C SER A 67 -6.13 -16.10 -4.67
N LEU A 68 -7.15 -15.24 -4.72
CA LEU A 68 -6.95 -13.81 -4.54
C LEU A 68 -6.46 -13.49 -3.13
N LEU A 69 -7.11 -14.05 -2.11
CA LEU A 69 -6.71 -13.83 -0.71
C LEU A 69 -5.32 -14.38 -0.39
N SER A 70 -4.85 -15.45 -1.04
CA SER A 70 -3.48 -15.92 -0.83
C SER A 70 -2.40 -14.93 -1.27
N ALA A 71 -2.74 -13.93 -2.09
CA ALA A 71 -1.84 -12.86 -2.48
C ALA A 71 -2.07 -11.54 -1.69
N GLN A 72 -3.04 -11.52 -0.77
CA GLN A 72 -3.40 -10.35 0.02
C GLN A 72 -2.26 -9.91 0.93
N GLU A 73 -1.63 -10.84 1.64
CA GLU A 73 -0.52 -10.55 2.55
C GLU A 73 0.68 -9.98 1.78
N PHE A 74 1.09 -10.65 0.70
CA PHE A 74 2.15 -10.18 -0.19
C PHE A 74 1.88 -8.76 -0.72
N LEU A 75 0.63 -8.49 -1.13
CA LEU A 75 0.24 -7.16 -1.58
C LEU A 75 0.29 -6.15 -0.41
N ASN A 76 -0.26 -6.47 0.76
CA ASN A 76 -0.25 -5.61 1.94
C ASN A 76 1.16 -5.29 2.45
N GLU A 77 2.12 -6.22 2.32
CA GLU A 77 3.53 -6.01 2.65
C GLU A 77 4.20 -5.03 1.66
N GLY A 78 3.88 -5.15 0.38
CA GLY A 78 4.46 -4.31 -0.67
C GLY A 78 3.79 -2.94 -0.85
N LEU A 79 2.53 -2.78 -0.42
CA LEU A 79 1.77 -1.55 -0.60
C LEU A 79 2.25 -0.44 0.33
N ARG A 80 2.49 0.73 -0.26
CA ARG A 80 2.84 1.97 0.43
C ARG A 80 2.12 3.14 -0.18
N TRP A 81 1.71 4.08 0.65
CA TRP A 81 1.14 5.34 0.19
C TRP A 81 2.21 6.20 -0.46
N ARG A 82 1.90 6.72 -1.65
CA ARG A 82 2.65 7.81 -2.26
C ARG A 82 1.97 9.12 -1.90
N ILE A 83 2.68 9.97 -1.15
CA ILE A 83 2.11 11.21 -0.63
C ILE A 83 1.99 12.25 -1.77
N GLY A 84 0.74 12.63 -2.05
CA GLY A 84 0.39 13.83 -2.83
C GLY A 84 0.22 15.02 -1.88
N ASN A 85 -1.03 15.50 -1.68
CA ASN A 85 -1.33 16.56 -0.72
C ASN A 85 -1.40 16.11 0.75
N GLY A 86 -1.39 14.80 1.01
CA GLY A 86 -1.39 14.21 2.36
C GLY A 86 -2.77 14.18 3.06
N SER A 87 -3.85 14.69 2.47
CA SER A 87 -5.15 14.86 3.15
C SER A 87 -5.91 13.55 3.39
N SER A 88 -5.57 12.47 2.70
CA SER A 88 -6.24 11.17 2.82
C SER A 88 -5.35 10.10 3.44
N VAL A 89 -4.18 10.47 3.95
CA VAL A 89 -3.23 9.54 4.55
C VAL A 89 -3.07 9.93 6.01
N ARG A 90 -3.39 9.02 6.92
CA ARG A 90 -3.21 9.25 8.35
C ARG A 90 -1.73 9.15 8.70
N ILE A 91 -1.28 10.04 9.58
CA ILE A 91 0.09 10.00 10.08
C ILE A 91 0.34 8.66 10.78
N TRP A 92 -0.61 8.27 11.64
CA TRP A 92 -0.60 7.03 12.40
C TRP A 92 -1.43 5.94 11.68
N GLY A 93 -0.89 4.72 11.63
CA GLY A 93 -1.59 3.54 11.10
C GLY A 93 -1.47 3.29 9.58
N ASP A 94 -1.19 4.30 8.76
CA ASP A 94 -1.01 4.10 7.31
C ASP A 94 0.47 3.93 6.92
N LYS A 95 0.75 3.05 5.95
CA LYS A 95 2.12 2.76 5.48
C LYS A 95 2.62 3.78 4.48
N TRP A 96 3.13 4.93 4.93
CA TRP A 96 3.58 6.01 4.03
C TRP A 96 5.07 6.34 4.14
N LEU A 97 5.80 5.71 5.07
CA LEU A 97 7.23 5.95 5.24
C LEU A 97 8.08 5.14 4.23
N PRO A 98 9.12 5.74 3.64
CA PRO A 98 10.00 5.09 2.67
C PRO A 98 11.11 4.24 3.33
N THR A 99 10.77 3.50 4.38
CA THR A 99 11.74 2.72 5.18
C THR A 99 11.39 1.24 5.15
N GLU A 100 12.40 0.37 4.99
CA GLU A 100 12.22 -1.09 4.99
C GLU A 100 11.92 -1.65 6.39
N VAL A 101 12.42 -0.97 7.43
CA VAL A 101 12.29 -1.38 8.84
C VAL A 101 10.93 -1.00 9.43
N VAL A 102 10.50 0.26 9.26
CA VAL A 102 9.23 0.76 9.82
C VAL A 102 8.46 1.49 8.71
N SER A 103 7.39 0.88 8.23
CA SER A 103 6.61 1.42 7.10
C SER A 103 5.52 2.41 7.51
N TYR A 104 5.15 2.42 8.78
CA TYR A 104 4.16 3.31 9.39
C TYR A 104 4.65 3.80 10.75
N VAL A 105 4.00 4.83 11.30
CA VAL A 105 4.34 5.36 12.62
C VAL A 105 3.65 4.50 13.68
N GLU A 106 4.41 3.90 14.60
CA GLU A 106 3.88 2.94 15.59
C GLU A 106 3.07 3.60 16.72
N SER A 107 3.36 4.87 17.00
CA SER A 107 2.69 5.66 18.04
C SER A 107 2.14 6.96 17.49
N ALA A 108 1.10 7.50 18.14
CA ALA A 108 0.52 8.77 17.71
C ALA A 108 1.58 9.89 17.77
N PRO A 109 1.64 10.77 16.75
CA PRO A 109 2.55 11.91 16.74
C PRO A 109 2.32 12.80 17.96
N ARG A 110 3.41 13.24 18.59
CA ARG A 110 3.31 14.13 19.75
C ARG A 110 2.75 15.49 19.32
N GLY A 111 1.79 16.01 20.07
CA GLY A 111 1.23 17.35 19.83
C GLY A 111 0.24 17.43 18.67
N LEU A 112 -0.11 16.32 18.04
CA LEU A 112 -1.13 16.23 17.00
C LEU A 112 -2.22 15.22 17.41
N PRO A 113 -3.49 15.45 17.02
CA PRO A 113 -4.56 14.47 17.19
C PRO A 113 -4.22 13.08 16.59
N VAL A 114 -4.85 12.02 17.08
CA VAL A 114 -4.59 10.63 16.60
C VAL A 114 -5.05 10.43 15.15
N ASP A 115 -6.08 11.16 14.74
CA ASP A 115 -6.68 11.15 13.40
C ASP A 115 -6.00 12.12 12.42
N SER A 116 -4.90 12.76 12.85
CA SER A 116 -4.15 13.71 12.04
C SER A 116 -3.63 13.09 10.75
N THR A 117 -3.63 13.91 9.71
CA THR A 117 -3.23 13.48 8.36
C THR A 117 -1.86 14.00 7.99
N VAL A 118 -1.20 13.33 7.04
CA VAL A 118 0.12 13.70 6.54
C VAL A 118 0.13 15.15 5.99
N ARG A 119 -1.03 15.70 5.62
CA ARG A 119 -1.19 17.11 5.24
C ARG A 119 -0.66 18.08 6.30
N GLU A 120 -0.86 17.79 7.57
CA GLU A 120 -0.45 18.67 8.68
C GLU A 120 1.06 18.79 8.80
N LEU A 121 1.79 17.81 8.28
CA LEU A 121 3.26 17.80 8.25
C LEU A 121 3.83 18.55 7.04
N ILE A 122 2.98 19.09 6.16
CA ILE A 122 3.38 19.77 4.92
C ILE A 122 3.14 21.28 5.10
N CYS A 123 4.12 22.11 4.76
CA CYS A 123 3.98 23.57 4.84
C CYS A 123 2.90 24.08 3.86
N GLU A 124 2.17 25.14 4.24
CA GLU A 124 1.13 25.73 3.39
C GLU A 124 1.68 26.29 2.08
N ASP A 125 2.93 26.77 2.10
CA ASP A 125 3.49 27.61 1.05
C ASP A 125 4.18 26.86 -0.09
N GLU A 126 4.41 25.54 0.02
CA GLU A 126 5.02 24.71 -1.05
C GLU A 126 5.21 23.24 -0.61
N GLU A 127 5.53 22.35 -1.57
CA GLU A 127 5.81 20.90 -1.46
C GLU A 127 7.02 20.54 -0.55
N ARG A 128 7.02 21.02 0.69
CA ARG A 128 8.07 20.78 1.67
C ARG A 128 7.45 20.34 2.98
N TRP A 129 8.17 19.46 3.66
CA TRP A 129 7.83 19.07 5.01
C TRP A 129 8.14 20.20 5.98
N ASP A 130 7.28 20.38 6.98
CA ASP A 130 7.61 21.16 8.16
C ASP A 130 8.59 20.36 9.02
N VAL A 131 9.88 20.62 8.83
CA VAL A 131 10.97 19.90 9.50
C VAL A 131 10.90 20.08 11.02
N ASN A 132 10.48 21.26 11.49
CA ASN A 132 10.36 21.51 12.93
C ASN A 132 9.23 20.66 13.52
N LEU A 133 8.09 20.57 12.83
CA LEU A 133 6.99 19.72 13.26
C LEU A 133 7.39 18.24 13.20
N LEU A 134 8.10 17.80 12.15
CA LEU A 134 8.61 16.44 12.06
C LEU A 134 9.55 16.07 13.22
N GLU A 135 10.50 16.94 13.55
CA GLU A 135 11.45 16.71 14.66
C GLU A 135 10.75 16.68 16.03
N ASN A 136 9.65 17.40 16.19
CA ASN A 136 8.86 17.40 17.41
C ASN A 136 7.92 16.18 17.50
N CYS A 137 7.37 15.74 16.38
CA CYS A 137 6.38 14.67 16.34
C CYS A 137 7.00 13.27 16.28
N PHE A 138 8.21 13.12 15.73
CA PHE A 138 8.85 11.82 15.47
C PHE A 138 10.22 11.68 16.13
N PRO A 139 10.64 10.44 16.47
CA PRO A 139 12.02 10.18 16.90
C PRO A 139 13.02 10.58 15.81
N SER A 140 14.21 11.05 16.22
CA SER A 140 15.24 11.53 15.31
C SER A 140 15.65 10.49 14.24
N GLU A 141 15.54 9.20 14.55
CA GLU A 141 15.82 8.08 13.63
C GLU A 141 14.86 8.02 12.43
N THR A 142 13.60 8.44 12.61
CA THR A 142 12.59 8.49 11.54
C THR A 142 12.80 9.70 10.63
N VAL A 143 13.25 10.83 11.20
CA VAL A 143 13.45 12.11 10.49
C VAL A 143 14.78 12.14 9.71
N SER A 144 15.83 11.50 10.23
CA SER A 144 17.22 11.59 9.71
C SER A 144 17.52 10.72 8.49
N SER A 145 16.61 9.83 8.08
CA SER A 145 16.79 9.06 6.85
C SER A 145 16.87 10.00 5.63
N PRO A 146 17.96 10.00 4.84
CA PRO A 146 18.08 10.85 3.64
C PRO A 146 16.94 10.66 2.62
N ARG A 147 16.16 9.57 2.76
CA ARG A 147 15.00 9.23 1.93
C ARG A 147 13.67 9.83 2.44
N SER A 148 13.55 10.25 3.70
CA SER A 148 12.37 11.01 4.18
C SER A 148 12.34 12.42 3.57
N ARG A 149 13.51 13.03 3.37
CA ARG A 149 13.70 14.29 2.62
C ARG A 149 13.43 14.17 1.11
N GLY A 150 13.40 12.95 0.59
CA GLY A 150 13.17 12.65 -0.83
C GLY A 150 11.69 12.43 -1.20
N VAL A 151 10.80 12.29 -0.21
CA VAL A 151 9.35 12.29 -0.45
C VAL A 151 8.90 13.74 -0.59
N ARG A 152 9.24 14.40 -1.70
CA ARG A 152 8.53 15.63 -2.02
C ARG A 152 7.05 15.24 -2.23
N PRO A 153 6.10 15.93 -1.56
CA PRO A 153 4.69 15.92 -1.98
C PRO A 153 4.67 16.05 -3.51
N VAL A 154 4.19 15.03 -4.21
CA VAL A 154 4.23 15.04 -5.67
C VAL A 154 3.13 15.98 -6.15
N ASN A 155 3.49 17.03 -6.89
CA ASN A 155 2.55 17.90 -7.61
C ASN A 155 1.58 17.02 -8.42
N MET A 156 0.30 16.97 -8.04
CA MET A 156 -0.76 16.55 -8.96
C MET A 156 -1.09 17.71 -9.90
N GLY A 157 -0.07 18.21 -10.59
CA GLY A 157 -0.21 19.11 -11.73
C GLY A 157 -0.26 18.29 -13.01
N SER A 158 -1.47 18.10 -13.53
CA SER A 158 -1.81 17.55 -14.85
C SER A 158 -1.61 16.04 -15.08
N ASN A 159 -2.71 15.42 -15.55
CA ASN A 159 -2.81 14.16 -16.30
C ASN A 159 -2.91 12.84 -15.53
N TYR A 160 -4.13 12.53 -15.09
CA TYR A 160 -4.75 11.21 -15.35
C TYR A 160 -6.24 11.39 -15.68
N ASN A 161 -6.51 11.92 -16.88
CA ASN A 161 -7.73 11.62 -17.62
C ASN A 161 -7.32 10.64 -18.73
N GLY A 162 -7.88 9.42 -18.68
CA GLY A 162 -7.60 8.32 -19.60
C GLY A 162 -8.04 6.99 -19.01
#